data_AF-A0A1Z5H3K3-F1
#
_entry.id   AF-A0A1Z5H3K3-F1
#
_cell.length_a   1.000
_cell.length_b   1.000
_cell.length_c   1.000
_cell.angle_alpha   90.00
_cell.angle_beta   90.00
_cell.angle_gamma   90.00
#
_symmetry.space_group_name_H-M   'P 1'
#
loop_
_entity.id
_entity.type
_entity.pdbx_description
1 polymer ?
#
loop_
_entity_poly.entity_id
_entity_poly.type
_entity_poly.pdbx_seq_one_letter_code
_entity_poly.pdbx_strand_id
1 'polypeptide(L)' 'MSDHYQSRYAGLNTNQRFLIANQLAADYHLDVSQVLFTYLKVAEPILAKQTHTKQISEATQKQIDEQFEQTLLKLSHTKE' A
#
# COMPACT_ATOMS: atom_id res chain seq x y z
N MET A 1 25.16 9.19 -3.98
CA MET A 1 23.90 9.37 -4.72
C MET A 1 22.82 8.79 -3.84
N SER A 2 21.97 9.63 -3.25
CA SER A 2 20.93 9.19 -2.33
C SER A 2 19.78 8.64 -3.15
N ASP A 3 19.77 7.32 -3.35
CA ASP A 3 18.65 6.59 -3.96
C ASP A 3 17.51 6.59 -2.94
N HIS A 4 16.75 7.69 -2.91
CA HIS A 4 15.60 7.84 -2.03
C HIS A 4 14.54 6.84 -2.46
N TYR A 5 14.07 6.04 -1.51
CA TYR A 5 13.08 5.00 -1.80
C TYR A 5 11.76 5.67 -2.19
N GLN A 6 11.44 5.61 -3.49
CA GLN A 6 10.19 6.14 -4.01
C GLN A 6 9.14 5.04 -4.06
N SER A 7 8.31 5.00 -3.01
CA SER A 7 7.17 4.11 -2.92
C SER A 7 6.18 4.32 -4.06
N ARG A 8 5.87 3.25 -4.81
CA ARG A 8 4.87 3.25 -5.88
C ARG A 8 3.46 3.39 -5.33
N TYR A 9 3.27 3.02 -4.07
CA TYR A 9 1.99 3.02 -3.37
C TYR A 9 1.80 4.25 -2.47
N ALA A 10 2.81 5.12 -2.31
CA ALA A 10 2.73 6.32 -1.47
C ALA A 10 1.56 7.24 -1.87
N GLY A 11 1.19 7.26 -3.16
CA GLY A 11 0.03 8.00 -3.63
C GLY A 11 -1.31 7.51 -3.05
N LEU A 12 -1.38 6.30 -2.48
CA LEU A 12 -2.55 5.81 -1.72
C LEU A 12 -2.83 6.60 -0.44
N ASN A 13 -1.83 7.30 0.10
CA ASN A 13 -2.00 8.24 1.22
C ASN A 13 -2.39 9.66 0.78
N THR A 14 -2.54 9.90 -0.52
CA THR A 14 -2.80 11.23 -1.10
C THR A 14 -4.16 11.30 -1.79
N ASN A 15 -4.45 12.43 -2.44
CA ASN A 15 -5.62 12.59 -3.30
C ASN A 15 -5.61 11.66 -4.53
N GLN A 16 -4.45 11.08 -4.88
CA GLN A 16 -4.32 10.12 -6.00
C GLN A 16 -4.75 8.70 -5.64
N ARG A 17 -5.16 8.44 -4.40
CA ARG A 17 -5.48 7.10 -3.90
C ARG A 17 -6.48 6.33 -4.76
N PHE A 18 -7.50 6.99 -5.27
CA PHE A 18 -8.52 6.36 -6.10
C PHE A 18 -7.99 6.01 -7.49
N LEU A 19 -7.14 6.85 -8.08
CA LEU A 19 -6.54 6.59 -9.39
C LEU A 19 -5.61 5.38 -9.32
N ILE A 20 -4.74 5.34 -8.30
CA ILE A 20 -3.81 4.23 -8.08
C ILE A 20 -4.58 2.95 -7.72
N ALA A 21 -5.56 3.03 -6.83
CA ALA A 21 -6.35 1.87 -6.47
C ALA A 21 -7.16 1.31 -7.65
N ASN A 22 -7.60 2.16 -8.59
CA ASN A 22 -8.27 1.72 -9.80
C ASN A 22 -7.33 0.99 -10.76
N GLN A 23 -6.08 1.47 -10.91
CA GLN A 23 -5.06 0.76 -11.68
C GLN A 23 -4.74 -0.61 -11.07
N LEU A 24 -4.49 -0.65 -9.76
CA LEU A 24 -4.21 -1.91 -9.05
C LEU A 24 -5.40 -2.87 -9.07
N ALA A 25 -6.62 -2.36 -8.96
CA ALA A 25 -7.82 -3.17 -9.09
C ALA A 25 -7.89 -3.87 -10.46
N ALA A 26 -7.55 -3.15 -11.53
CA ALA A 26 -7.47 -3.72 -12.88
C ALA A 26 -6.34 -4.76 -13.00
N ASP A 27 -5.13 -4.45 -12.52
CA ASP A 27 -3.97 -5.33 -12.63
C ASP A 27 -4.12 -6.64 -11.85
N TYR A 28 -4.74 -6.56 -10.66
CA TYR A 28 -4.90 -7.71 -9.76
C TYR A 28 -6.28 -8.36 -9.87
N HIS A 29 -7.16 -7.90 -10.78
CA HIS A 29 -8.55 -8.36 -10.89
C HIS A 29 -9.33 -8.26 -9.55
N LEU A 30 -9.04 -7.21 -8.78
CA LEU A 30 -9.65 -6.92 -7.49
C LEU A 30 -10.64 -5.76 -7.61
N ASP A 31 -11.46 -5.57 -6.57
CA ASP A 31 -12.31 -4.39 -6.48
C ASP A 31 -11.49 -3.21 -5.92
N VAL A 32 -11.76 -1.99 -6.41
CA VAL A 32 -11.09 -0.76 -5.92
C VAL A 32 -11.21 -0.61 -4.39
N SER A 33 -12.38 -0.95 -3.85
CA SER A 33 -12.61 -0.96 -2.40
C SER A 33 -11.72 -1.97 -1.69
N GLN A 34 -11.55 -3.18 -2.23
CA GLN A 34 -10.67 -4.21 -1.67
C GLN A 34 -9.22 -3.73 -1.64
N VAL A 35 -8.75 -3.08 -2.70
CA VAL A 35 -7.40 -2.51 -2.76
C VAL A 35 -7.20 -1.45 -1.67
N LEU A 36 -8.12 -0.47 -1.57
CA LEU A 36 -8.03 0.59 -0.57
C LEU A 36 -8.12 0.06 0.87
N PHE A 37 -9.05 -0.85 1.15
CA PHE A 37 -9.19 -1.45 2.47
C PHE A 37 -7.95 -2.29 2.83
N THR A 38 -7.42 -3.04 1.88
CA THR A 38 -6.19 -3.83 2.11
C THR A 38 -5.02 -2.93 2.46
N TYR A 39 -4.86 -1.81 1.76
CA TYR A 39 -3.82 -0.85 2.06
C TYR A 39 -3.92 -0.31 3.49
N LEU A 40 -5.12 0.12 3.89
CA LEU A 40 -5.36 0.60 5.26
C LEU A 40 -5.09 -0.48 6.31
N LYS A 41 -5.53 -1.72 6.06
CA LYS A 41 -5.31 -2.85 6.97
C LYS A 41 -3.84 -3.20 7.17
N VAL A 42 -3.03 -3.04 6.13
CA VAL A 42 -1.58 -3.29 6.18
C VAL A 42 -0.87 -2.12 6.83
N ALA A 43 -1.22 -0.89 6.46
CA ALA A 43 -0.57 0.32 6.94
C ALA A 43 -0.85 0.58 8.43
N GLU A 44 -2.09 0.42 8.90
CA GLU A 44 -2.50 0.72 10.27
C GLU A 44 -1.60 0.08 11.35
N PRO A 45 -1.40 -1.26 11.41
CA PRO A 45 -0.58 -1.88 12.46
C PRO A 45 0.92 -1.56 12.32
N ILE A 46 1.39 -1.19 11.13
CA ILE A 46 2.78 -0.81 10.89
C ILE A 46 3.03 0.62 11.37
N LEU A 47 2.11 1.54 11.06
CA LEU A 47 2.15 2.93 11.49
C LEU A 47 1.89 3.07 12.99
N ALA A 48 1.03 2.23 13.58
CA ALA A 48 0.78 2.19 15.02
C ALA A 48 2.03 1.80 15.84
N LYS A 49 2.98 1.09 15.23
CA LYS A 49 4.27 0.73 15.84
C LYS A 49 5.33 1.82 15.66
N GLN A 50 5.13 2.79 14.77
CA GLN A 50 5.99 3.96 14.67
C GLN A 50 5.68 4.89 15.85
N THR A 51 6.70 5.20 16.65
CA THR A 51 6.65 6.29 17.63
C THR A 51 6.27 7.57 16.90
N HIS A 52 5.32 8.36 17.44
CA HIS A 52 4.69 9.59 16.90
C HIS A 52 5.60 10.60 16.15
N THR A 53 6.21 10.18 15.05
CA THR A 53 6.93 11.03 14.12
C THR A 53 5.94 11.46 13.04
N LYS A 54 5.87 12.76 12.76
CA LYS A 54 5.00 13.32 11.71
C LYS A 54 5.31 12.77 10.30
N GLN A 55 6.40 12.01 10.15
CA GLN A 55 6.88 11.48 8.89
C GLN A 55 7.03 9.95 8.99
N ILE A 56 6.48 9.26 7.99
CA ILE A 56 6.69 7.82 7.78
C ILE A 56 8.13 7.64 7.33
N SER A 57 8.88 6.76 7.99
CA SER A 57 10.27 6.49 7.57
C SER A 57 10.30 5.72 6.26
N GLU A 58 11.35 5.89 5.45
CA GLU A 58 11.50 5.15 4.18
C GLU A 58 11.45 3.63 4.40
N ALA A 59 12.05 3.14 5.49
CA ALA A 59 12.00 1.73 5.88
C ALA A 59 10.57 1.27 6.22
N THR A 60 9.79 2.10 6.90
CA THR A 60 8.39 1.80 7.22
C THR A 60 7.53 1.79 5.96
N GLN A 61 7.70 2.78 5.08
CA GLN A 61 6.98 2.83 3.81
C GLN A 61 7.29 1.59 2.96
N LYS A 62 8.56 1.19 2.89
CA LYS A 62 8.97 -0.03 2.18
C LYS A 62 8.29 -1.29 2.74
N GLN A 63 8.23 -1.41 4.06
CA GLN A 63 7.55 -2.55 4.70
C GLN A 63 6.05 -2.59 4.41
N ILE A 64 5.38 -1.42 4.39
CA ILE A 64 3.96 -1.31 4.01
C ILE A 64 3.79 -1.77 2.57
N ASP A 65 4.62 -1.24 1.66
CA ASP A 65 4.57 -1.54 0.23
C ASP A 65 4.74 -3.04 -0.06
N GLU A 66 5.75 -3.68 0.55
CA GLU A 66 6.03 -5.10 0.38
C GLU A 66 4.86 -5.96 0.91
N GLN A 67 4.36 -5.69 2.11
CA GLN A 67 3.23 -6.45 2.67
C GLN A 67 1.94 -6.21 1.89
N PHE A 68 1.72 -5.00 1.40
CA PHE A 68 0.57 -4.65 0.59
C PHE A 68 0.56 -5.42 -0.72
N GLU A 69 1.65 -5.39 -1.48
CA GLU A 69 1.81 -6.13 -2.73
C GLU A 69 1.60 -7.64 -2.54
N GLN A 70 2.23 -8.22 -1.52
CA GLN A 70 2.05 -9.64 -1.18
C GLN A 70 0.60 -9.98 -0.83
N THR A 71 -0.13 -9.05 -0.20
CA THR A 71 -1.54 -9.27 0.13
C THR A 71 -2.42 -9.16 -1.10
N LEU A 72 -2.17 -8.20 -2.00
CA LEU A 72 -2.88 -8.09 -3.27
C LEU A 72 -2.71 -9.34 -4.13
N LEU A 73 -1.48 -9.86 -4.25
CA LEU A 73 -1.19 -11.11 -4.97
C LEU A 73 -1.95 -12.32 -4.39
N LYS A 74 -2.04 -12.42 -3.06
CA LYS A 74 -2.80 -13.49 -2.43
C LYS A 74 -4.30 -13.35 -2.70
N LEU A 75 -4.82 -12.14 -2.58
CA LEU A 75 -6.24 -11.85 -2.82
C LEU A 75 -6.64 -12.12 -4.28
N SER A 76 -5.77 -11.80 -5.24
CA SER A 76 -6.04 -12.07 -6.66
C SER A 76 -6.10 -13.57 -6.95
N HIS A 77 -5.23 -14.37 -6.33
CA HIS A 77 -5.22 -15.83 -6.51
C HIS A 77 -6.29 -16.57 -5.70
N THR A 78 -6.90 -15.94 -4.69
CA THR A 78 -7.98 -16.57 -3.89
C THR A 78 -9.35 -16.43 -4.57
N LYS A 79 -9.46 -15.67 -5.66
CA LYS A 79 -10.70 -15.53 -6.45
C LYS A 79 -10.89 -16.66 -7.49
N GLU A 80 -10.01 -17.66 -7.52
CA GLU A 80 -10.15 -18.92 -8.28
C GLU A 80 -10.67 -20.07 -7.41
#